data_AF-A0A2N0QJJ3-F1
#
_entry.id   AF-A0A2N0QJJ3-F1
#
_cell.length_a   1.000
_cell.length_b   1.000
_cell.length_c   1.000
_cell.angle_alpha   90.00
_cell.angle_beta   90.00
_cell.angle_gamma   90.00
#
_symmetry.space_group_name_H-M   'P 1'
#
loop_
_entity.id
_entity.type
_entity.pdbx_description
1 polymer ?
#
loop_
_entity_poly.entity_id
_entity_poly.type
_entity_poly.pdbx_seq_one_letter_code
_entity_poly.pdbx_strand_id
1 'polypeptide(L)'
;MAMNNSSLSPINYQITYGDIDWVYTKQWINFNPFDMPTSSKLSSIQSNKLKKSTFTYPIGNILKRNYPNLYPLGRINCTECSIDEDTNAHIGLCPSHHQSITSLLTKFKKKLINLLRKERTSNISFDIESRINNSNTVNPCYNEP
;
A
#
# COMPACT_ATOMS: atom_id res chain seq x y z
N MET A 1 -3.02 -24.50 8.74
CA MET A 1 -1.54 -24.50 8.60
C MET A 1 -1.05 -23.16 9.14
N ALA A 2 -0.48 -23.13 10.34
CA ALA A 2 -0.02 -21.88 10.94
C ALA A 2 1.29 -21.44 10.27
N MET A 3 1.30 -20.25 9.66
CA MET A 3 2.53 -19.61 9.20
C MET A 3 3.32 -19.13 10.43
N ASN A 4 4.33 -19.89 10.88
CA ASN A 4 5.17 -19.52 12.03
C ASN A 4 6.26 -18.48 11.69
N ASN A 5 6.07 -17.71 10.61
CA ASN A 5 7.03 -16.69 10.21
C ASN A 5 6.69 -15.35 10.89
N SER A 6 7.54 -14.94 11.83
CA SER A 6 7.38 -13.67 12.56
C SER A 6 7.36 -12.45 11.65
N SER A 7 7.94 -12.51 10.45
CA SER A 7 7.88 -11.42 9.47
C SER A 7 6.49 -11.18 8.90
N LEU A 8 5.58 -12.17 9.00
CA LEU A 8 4.19 -12.06 8.54
C LEU A 8 3.23 -11.68 9.67
N SER A 9 3.74 -11.46 10.89
CA SER A 9 2.90 -11.02 12.01
C SER A 9 2.10 -9.75 11.72
N PRO A 10 2.61 -8.73 10.99
CA PRO A 10 1.80 -7.56 10.65
C PRO A 10 0.62 -7.93 9.74
N ILE A 11 0.84 -8.85 8.79
CA ILE A 11 -0.22 -9.31 7.88
C ILE A 11 -1.26 -10.13 8.64
N ASN A 12 -0.82 -11.06 9.49
CA ASN A 12 -1.72 -11.87 10.31
C ASN A 12 -2.62 -10.98 11.17
N TYR A 13 -2.06 -9.95 11.80
CA TYR A 13 -2.83 -8.96 12.55
C TYR A 13 -3.87 -8.26 11.65
N GLN A 14 -3.47 -7.81 10.47
CA GLN A 14 -4.38 -7.12 9.55
C GLN A 14 -5.47 -8.04 8.95
N ILE A 15 -5.21 -9.35 8.83
CA ILE A 15 -6.24 -10.32 8.43
C ILE A 15 -7.31 -10.45 9.52
N THR A 16 -6.90 -10.48 10.79
CA THR A 16 -7.81 -10.72 11.92
C THR A 16 -8.51 -9.46 12.41
N TYR A 17 -7.81 -8.32 12.42
CA TYR A 17 -8.24 -7.09 13.08
C TYR A 17 -8.17 -5.85 12.19
N GLY A 18 -7.65 -5.98 10.97
CA GLY A 18 -7.43 -4.84 10.07
C GLY A 18 -8.62 -4.56 9.16
N ASP A 19 -8.65 -3.35 8.63
CA ASP A 19 -9.63 -2.88 7.63
C ASP A 19 -9.18 -3.14 6.18
N ILE A 20 -8.27 -4.10 5.96
CA ILE A 20 -7.80 -4.44 4.62
C ILE A 20 -8.92 -5.15 3.85
N ASP A 21 -9.35 -4.55 2.74
CA ASP A 21 -10.20 -5.24 1.78
C ASP A 21 -9.38 -6.27 0.98
N TRP A 22 -9.48 -7.53 1.38
CA TRP A 22 -8.75 -8.62 0.74
C TRP A 22 -9.23 -8.94 -0.68
N VAL A 23 -10.48 -8.61 -1.03
CA VAL A 23 -11.02 -8.83 -2.37
C VAL A 23 -10.34 -7.89 -3.36
N TYR A 24 -10.35 -6.58 -3.06
CA TYR A 24 -9.67 -5.59 -3.89
C TYR A 24 -8.14 -5.75 -3.84
N THR A 25 -7.57 -6.11 -2.68
CA THR A 25 -6.13 -6.39 -2.57
C THR A 25 -5.73 -7.53 -3.51
N LYS A 26 -6.50 -8.62 -3.56
CA LYS A 26 -6.26 -9.74 -4.49
C LYS A 26 -6.39 -9.28 -5.95
N GLN A 27 -7.40 -8.49 -6.29
CA GLN A 27 -7.56 -7.96 -7.65
C GLN A 27 -6.37 -7.08 -8.05
N TRP A 28 -5.91 -6.20 -7.16
CA TRP A 28 -4.77 -5.33 -7.40
C TRP A 28 -3.46 -6.11 -7.60
N ILE A 29 -3.20 -7.12 -6.77
CA ILE A 29 -2.01 -7.99 -6.91
C ILE A 29 -2.02 -8.67 -8.28
N ASN A 30 -3.17 -9.20 -8.70
CA ASN A 30 -3.31 -9.96 -9.94
C ASN A 30 -3.50 -9.09 -11.20
N PHE A 31 -3.73 -7.79 -11.05
CA PHE A 31 -3.90 -6.89 -12.20
C PHE A 31 -2.66 -6.90 -13.10
N ASN A 32 -2.87 -7.35 -14.34
CA ASN A 32 -1.89 -7.35 -15.41
C ASN A 32 -2.09 -6.11 -16.31
N PRO A 33 -1.13 -5.17 -16.36
CA PRO A 33 -1.23 -3.99 -17.21
C PRO A 33 -0.86 -4.25 -18.67
N PHE A 34 -0.53 -5.50 -19.05
CA PHE A 34 -0.12 -5.88 -20.40
C PHE A 34 -1.12 -6.84 -21.03
N ASP A 35 -1.19 -6.83 -22.36
CA ASP A 35 -2.07 -7.73 -23.12
C ASP A 35 -1.57 -9.18 -23.08
N MET A 36 -0.27 -9.39 -22.85
CA MET A 36 0.30 -10.73 -22.76
C MET A 36 0.04 -11.36 -21.39
N PRO A 37 -0.40 -12.63 -21.33
CA PRO A 37 -0.74 -13.29 -20.07
C PRO A 37 0.48 -13.59 -19.20
N THR A 38 1.68 -13.69 -19.80
CA THR A 38 2.94 -13.93 -19.09
C THR A 38 4.07 -13.10 -19.70
N SER A 39 4.94 -12.54 -18.85
CA SER A 39 6.20 -11.93 -19.27
C SER A 39 7.11 -11.74 -18.05
N SER A 40 8.42 -11.67 -18.28
CA SER A 40 9.38 -11.33 -17.22
C SER A 40 9.04 -9.99 -16.54
N LYS A 41 8.55 -9.02 -17.32
CA LYS A 41 8.10 -7.71 -16.84
C LYS A 41 6.88 -7.84 -15.91
N LEU A 42 5.89 -8.66 -16.27
CA LEU A 42 4.73 -8.93 -15.43
C LEU A 42 5.14 -9.60 -14.11
N SER A 43 5.98 -10.63 -14.17
CA SER A 43 6.49 -11.32 -12.97
C SER A 43 7.22 -10.37 -12.04
N SER A 44 8.02 -9.45 -12.57
CA SER A 44 8.70 -8.41 -11.78
C SER A 44 7.71 -7.47 -11.09
N ILE A 45 6.68 -7.00 -11.81
CA ILE A 45 5.63 -6.14 -11.24
C ILE A 45 4.87 -6.87 -10.12
N GLN A 46 4.42 -8.11 -10.36
CA GLN A 46 3.69 -8.91 -9.37
C GLN A 46 4.56 -9.20 -8.15
N SER A 47 5.84 -9.55 -8.35
CA SER A 47 6.80 -9.74 -7.26
C SER A 47 6.97 -8.46 -6.43
N ASN A 48 7.05 -7.29 -7.07
CA ASN A 48 7.15 -6.00 -6.38
C ASN A 48 5.89 -5.72 -5.53
N LYS A 49 4.69 -5.94 -6.08
CA LYS A 49 3.42 -5.80 -5.35
C LYS A 49 3.36 -6.72 -4.13
N LEU A 50 3.73 -7.99 -4.30
CA LEU A 50 3.76 -8.98 -3.20
C LEU A 50 4.74 -8.58 -2.10
N LYS A 51 5.96 -8.18 -2.46
CA LYS A 51 6.97 -7.77 -1.47
C LYS A 51 6.51 -6.57 -0.64
N LYS A 52 5.93 -5.56 -1.29
CA LYS A 52 5.38 -4.36 -0.63
C LYS A 52 4.19 -4.68 0.27
N SER A 53 3.27 -5.54 -0.18
CA SER A 53 2.09 -5.93 0.61
C SER A 53 2.42 -6.88 1.77
N THR A 54 3.60 -7.51 1.76
CA THR A 54 4.00 -8.49 2.79
C THR A 54 5.09 -7.98 3.72
N PHE A 55 5.41 -6.68 3.72
CA PHE A 55 6.49 -6.09 4.52
C PHE A 55 7.87 -6.76 4.28
N THR A 56 8.07 -7.34 3.10
CA THR A 56 9.31 -8.02 2.70
C THR A 56 10.06 -7.27 1.60
N TYR A 57 9.69 -6.01 1.34
CA TYR A 57 10.37 -5.19 0.36
C TYR A 57 11.83 -4.98 0.77
N PRO A 58 12.82 -5.26 -0.10
CA PRO A 58 14.23 -5.23 0.26
C PRO A 58 14.69 -3.77 0.41
N ILE A 59 14.42 -3.21 1.58
CA ILE A 59 14.73 -1.84 1.99
C ILE A 59 15.94 -1.84 2.93
N GLY A 60 16.50 -0.67 3.27
CA GLY A 60 17.78 -0.54 3.97
C GLY A 60 17.97 -1.50 5.15
N ASN A 61 17.02 -1.57 6.07
CA ASN A 61 17.13 -2.46 7.24
C ASN A 61 17.19 -3.97 6.87
N ILE A 62 16.41 -4.41 5.87
CA ILE A 62 16.39 -5.80 5.39
C ILE A 62 17.65 -6.11 4.57
N LEU A 63 18.06 -5.18 3.71
CA LEU A 63 19.27 -5.34 2.89
C LEU A 63 20.50 -5.46 3.77
N LYS A 64 20.63 -4.60 4.79
CA LYS A 64 21.70 -4.69 5.78
C LYS A 64 21.68 -6.01 6.55
N ARG A 65 20.50 -6.46 6.98
CA ARG A 65 20.35 -7.76 7.67
C ARG A 65 20.86 -8.93 6.82
N ASN A 66 20.55 -8.93 5.52
CA ASN A 66 20.90 -10.03 4.63
C ASN A 66 22.33 -9.90 4.05
N TYR A 67 22.88 -8.70 3.94
CA TYR A 67 24.19 -8.41 3.34
C TYR A 67 25.03 -7.45 4.21
N PRO A 68 25.37 -7.80 5.45
CA PRO A 68 25.97 -6.86 6.41
C PRO A 68 27.29 -6.25 5.95
N ASN A 69 28.06 -6.96 5.12
CA ASN A 69 29.35 -6.49 4.61
C ASN A 69 29.23 -5.46 3.47
N LEU A 70 28.04 -5.28 2.87
CA LEU A 70 27.79 -4.32 1.79
C LEU A 70 27.26 -2.98 2.30
N TYR A 71 26.91 -2.88 3.58
CA TYR A 71 26.22 -1.73 4.15
C TYR A 71 26.96 -1.17 5.37
N PRO A 72 26.83 0.14 5.66
CA PRO A 72 27.52 0.76 6.77
C PRO A 72 27.08 0.19 8.13
N LEU A 73 28.00 0.29 9.09
CA LEU A 73 27.69 0.11 10.51
C LEU A 73 26.76 1.26 10.96
N GLY A 74 25.78 0.96 11.81
CA GLY A 74 24.73 1.92 12.21
C GLY A 74 23.43 1.86 11.39
N ARG A 75 22.47 2.74 11.68
CA ARG A 75 21.17 2.76 11.00
C ARG A 75 21.32 3.26 9.56
N ILE A 76 20.51 2.72 8.66
CA ILE A 76 20.38 3.25 7.29
C ILE A 76 19.16 4.15 7.28
N ASN A 77 19.36 5.43 7.04
CA ASN A 77 18.26 6.38 6.96
C ASN A 77 17.55 6.27 5.61
N CYS A 78 16.27 6.59 5.58
CA CYS A 78 15.48 6.67 4.36
C CYS A 78 16.14 7.66 3.39
N THR A 79 16.30 7.26 2.13
CA THR A 79 16.94 8.11 1.10
C THR A 79 16.11 9.33 0.74
N GLU A 80 14.81 9.30 1.01
CA GLU A 80 13.87 10.38 0.64
C GLU A 80 13.76 11.45 1.73
N CYS A 81 13.66 11.06 3.02
CA CYS A 81 13.52 12.03 4.11
C CYS A 81 14.80 12.26 4.91
N SER A 82 15.75 11.31 4.89
CA SER A 82 16.97 11.32 5.70
C SER A 82 16.77 11.44 7.22
N ILE A 83 15.52 11.37 7.72
CA ILE A 83 15.14 11.54 9.12
C ILE A 83 15.00 10.19 9.82
N ASP A 84 14.15 9.32 9.29
CA ASP A 84 13.83 8.03 9.90
C ASP A 84 14.64 6.88 9.29
N GLU A 85 14.68 5.75 10.00
CA GLU A 85 15.29 4.52 9.50
C GLU A 85 14.51 3.94 8.31
N ASP A 86 15.26 3.47 7.31
CA ASP A 86 14.73 2.92 6.06
C ASP A 86 14.14 1.52 6.30
N THR A 87 12.85 1.49 6.62
CA THR A 87 12.10 0.28 6.99
C THR A 87 10.77 0.16 6.23
N ASN A 88 10.22 -1.06 6.15
CA ASN A 88 8.89 -1.28 5.53
C ASN A 88 7.75 -0.58 6.30
N ALA A 89 7.94 -0.26 7.59
CA ALA A 89 6.97 0.52 8.36
C ALA A 89 7.02 2.01 7.98
N HIS A 90 8.21 2.53 7.68
CA HIS A 90 8.42 3.94 7.33
C HIS A 90 8.02 4.27 5.89
N ILE A 91 8.32 3.42 4.91
CA ILE A 91 8.17 3.75 3.48
C ILE A 91 6.74 4.17 3.08
N GLY A 92 5.70 3.69 3.77
CA GLY A 92 4.32 4.14 3.52
C GLY A 92 3.97 5.49 4.15
N LEU A 93 4.73 5.91 5.16
CA LEU A 93 4.48 7.07 6.03
C LEU A 93 5.51 8.19 5.84
N CYS A 94 6.52 7.97 5.00
CA CYS A 94 7.61 8.92 4.82
C CYS A 94 7.09 10.31 4.41
N PRO A 95 7.47 11.37 5.14
CA PRO A 95 6.94 12.72 4.95
C PRO A 95 7.27 13.28 3.56
N SER A 96 8.41 12.89 2.98
CA SER A 96 8.88 13.37 1.67
C SER A 96 7.91 13.10 0.53
N HIS A 97 7.09 12.04 0.63
CA HIS A 97 6.08 11.72 -0.38
C HIS A 97 4.66 11.63 0.18
N HIS A 98 4.46 11.94 1.46
CA HIS A 98 3.14 11.94 2.10
C HIS A 98 2.15 12.85 1.36
N GLN A 99 2.57 14.05 0.99
CA GLN A 99 1.72 15.00 0.25
C GLN A 99 1.35 14.46 -1.14
N SER A 100 2.29 13.80 -1.82
CA SER A 100 2.08 13.20 -3.14
C SER A 100 1.07 12.05 -3.07
N ILE A 101 1.18 11.17 -2.06
CA ILE A 101 0.23 10.09 -1.80
C ILE A 101 -1.16 10.66 -1.53
N THR A 102 -1.26 11.63 -0.61
CA THR A 102 -2.53 12.27 -0.23
C THR A 102 -3.21 12.95 -1.44
N SER A 103 -2.41 13.63 -2.27
CA SER A 103 -2.90 14.28 -3.50
C SER A 103 -3.42 13.25 -4.50
N LEU A 104 -2.72 12.13 -4.66
CA LEU A 104 -3.14 11.05 -5.55
C LEU A 104 -4.44 10.37 -5.07
N LEU A 105 -4.52 10.05 -3.78
CA LEU A 105 -5.73 9.48 -3.18
C LEU A 105 -6.92 10.42 -3.33
N THR A 106 -6.73 11.72 -3.07
CA THR A 106 -7.76 12.75 -3.26
C THR A 106 -8.21 12.86 -4.71
N LYS A 107 -7.29 12.74 -5.68
CA LYS A 107 -7.61 12.74 -7.10
C LYS A 107 -8.49 11.53 -7.48
N PHE A 108 -8.12 10.33 -7.03
CA PHE A 108 -8.89 9.12 -7.31
C PHE A 108 -10.23 9.08 -6.58
N LYS A 109 -10.31 9.63 -5.36
CA LYS A 109 -11.55 9.87 -4.62
C LYS A 109 -12.56 10.65 -5.47
N LYS A 110 -12.13 11.81 -5.98
CA LYS A 110 -12.97 12.66 -6.85
C LYS A 110 -13.38 11.91 -8.12
N LYS A 111 -12.46 11.15 -8.73
CA LYS A 111 -12.75 10.34 -9.91
C LYS A 111 -13.82 9.28 -9.63
N LEU A 112 -13.73 8.57 -8.50
CA LEU A 112 -14.72 7.58 -8.09
C LEU A 112 -16.09 8.21 -7.87
N ILE A 113 -16.17 9.33 -7.14
CA ILE A 113 -17.43 10.08 -6.94
C ILE A 113 -18.05 10.44 -8.28
N ASN A 114 -17.26 10.99 -9.21
CA ASN A 114 -17.75 11.39 -10.53
C ASN A 114 -18.24 10.20 -11.36
N LEU A 115 -17.54 9.07 -11.32
CA LEU A 115 -17.98 7.84 -12.01
C LEU A 115 -19.31 7.35 -11.46
N LEU A 116 -19.46 7.26 -10.13
CA LEU A 116 -20.72 6.82 -9.52
C LEU A 116 -21.88 7.77 -9.77
N ARG A 117 -21.62 9.09 -9.84
CA ARG A 117 -22.62 10.08 -10.25
C ARG A 117 -23.03 9.91 -11.71
N LYS A 118 -22.07 9.61 -12.60
CA LYS A 118 -22.30 9.46 -14.04
C LYS A 118 -23.03 8.17 -14.40
N GLU A 119 -22.72 7.06 -13.72
CA GLU A 119 -23.28 5.73 -14.02
C GLU A 119 -24.72 5.55 -13.52
N ARG A 120 -25.31 6.53 -12.80
CA ARG A 120 -26.62 6.37 -12.14
C ARG A 120 -27.83 6.84 -12.96
N THR A 121 -28.87 6.02 -12.87
CA THR A 121 -30.22 6.10 -13.45
C THR A 121 -31.35 6.38 -12.42
N SER A 122 -31.06 6.63 -11.14
CA SER A 122 -32.09 6.85 -10.09
C SER A 122 -31.73 7.91 -9.02
N ASN A 123 -32.77 8.52 -8.43
CA ASN A 123 -32.77 9.74 -7.58
C ASN A 123 -32.06 9.66 -6.20
N ILE A 124 -31.44 8.53 -5.84
CA ILE A 124 -30.78 8.36 -4.53
C ILE A 124 -29.30 8.71 -4.70
N SER A 125 -28.98 10.01 -4.71
CA SER A 125 -27.63 10.55 -4.99
C SER A 125 -27.03 11.34 -3.82
N PHE A 126 -27.84 11.68 -2.81
CA PHE A 126 -27.46 12.67 -1.80
C PHE A 126 -26.31 12.21 -0.89
N ASP A 127 -26.12 10.90 -0.71
CA ASP A 127 -25.20 10.34 0.29
C ASP A 127 -23.89 9.78 -0.30
N ILE A 128 -23.73 9.74 -1.63
CA ILE A 128 -22.54 9.14 -2.30
C ILE A 128 -21.25 9.71 -1.74
N GLU A 129 -21.18 11.03 -1.67
CA GLU A 129 -20.00 11.74 -1.20
C GLU A 129 -19.76 11.49 0.29
N SER A 130 -20.82 11.49 1.10
CA SER A 130 -20.76 11.15 2.52
C SER A 130 -20.24 9.73 2.75
N ARG A 131 -20.76 8.74 2.03
CA ARG A 131 -20.35 7.33 2.16
C ARG A 131 -18.90 7.10 1.71
N ILE A 132 -18.45 7.78 0.66
CA ILE A 132 -17.06 7.71 0.21
C ILE A 132 -16.13 8.42 1.21
N ASN A 133 -16.54 9.56 1.74
CA ASN A 133 -15.78 10.30 2.74
C ASN A 133 -15.61 9.49 4.04
N ASN A 134 -16.62 8.71 4.41
CA ASN A 134 -16.61 7.86 5.60
C ASN A 134 -16.07 6.45 5.35
N SER A 135 -15.59 6.14 4.14
CA SER A 135 -15.03 4.83 3.84
C SER A 135 -13.54 4.76 4.22
N ASN A 136 -13.17 3.68 4.90
CA ASN A 136 -11.78 3.32 5.22
C ASN A 136 -10.89 3.16 3.96
N THR A 137 -11.49 3.03 2.78
CA THR A 137 -10.76 2.90 1.50
C THR A 137 -10.13 4.22 1.03
N VAL A 138 -10.67 5.37 1.45
CA VAL A 138 -10.25 6.69 0.94
C VAL A 138 -9.91 7.70 2.04
N ASN A 139 -10.27 7.39 3.28
CA ASN A 139 -9.63 7.94 4.47
C ASN A 139 -8.79 6.80 5.05
N PRO A 140 -7.50 6.69 4.68
CA PRO A 140 -6.59 5.90 5.50
C PRO A 140 -6.72 6.45 6.93
N CYS A 141 -6.78 5.56 7.92
CA CYS A 141 -6.76 5.94 9.32
C CYS A 141 -5.49 6.76 9.61
N TYR A 142 -5.56 8.06 9.37
CA TYR A 142 -4.65 9.09 9.89
C TYR A 142 -5.30 9.70 11.13
N ASN A 143 -5.94 8.85 11.94
CA ASN A 143 -6.13 9.09 13.35
C ASN A 143 -4.94 8.34 13.97
N GLU A 144 -3.99 8.93 14.68
CA GLU A 144 -3.97 10.12 15.54
C GLU A 144 -2.50 10.63 15.62
N PRO A 145 -2.18 11.70 16.38
CA PRO A 145 -0.82 11.80 16.96
C PRO A 145 -0.40 10.53 17.71
#